data_AF-A0A5C3MQ51-F1
#
_entry.id   AF-A0A5C3MQ51-F1
#
_cell.length_a   1.000
_cell.length_b   1.000
_cell.length_c   1.000
_cell.angle_alpha   90.00
_cell.angle_beta   90.00
_cell.angle_gamma   90.00
#
_symmetry.space_group_name_H-M   'P 1'
#
loop_
_entity.id
_entity.type
_entity.pdbx_description
1 polymer ?
#
loop_
_entity_poly.entity_id
_entity_poly.type
_entity_poly.pdbx_seq_one_letter_code
_entity_poly.pdbx_strand_id
1 'polypeptide(L)'
;MSTRIRHREDVDKAHEVQKKAAIEGALRGAGIGLGLTIITHYAWPLFRRQTLSFKAFLISGFTISGLVFSAEGALLEHEAIRRREENIIRREARLDLARRGLVGTETEITKWRTAKEQQERERQSEESS
;
A
#
# COMPACT_ATOMS: atom_id res chain seq x y z
N MET A 1 11.75 21.29 9.86
CA MET A 1 12.38 20.60 8.70
C MET A 1 12.08 19.09 8.67
N SER A 2 12.05 18.38 9.82
CA SER A 2 11.85 16.92 9.91
C SER A 2 10.51 16.38 9.36
N THR A 3 9.37 17.08 9.57
CA THR A 3 8.04 16.59 9.16
C THR A 3 7.88 16.43 7.65
N ARG A 4 8.47 17.32 6.84
CA ARG A 4 8.41 17.25 5.37
C ARG A 4 9.22 16.09 4.81
N ILE A 5 10.37 15.80 5.43
CA ILE A 5 11.24 14.67 5.06
C ILE A 5 10.51 13.35 5.36
N ARG A 6 9.95 13.22 6.58
CA ARG A 6 9.18 12.04 7.00
C ARG A 6 7.94 11.81 6.11
N HIS A 7 7.24 12.88 5.74
CA HIS A 7 6.11 12.78 4.80
C HIS A 7 6.54 12.32 3.41
N ARG A 8 7.66 12.84 2.89
CA ARG A 8 8.21 12.43 1.60
C ARG A 8 8.63 10.96 1.60
N GLU A 9 9.30 10.50 2.66
CA GLU A 9 9.68 9.11 2.82
C GLU A 9 8.47 8.16 2.86
N ASP A 10 7.39 8.56 3.54
CA ASP A 10 6.14 7.78 3.58
C ASP A 10 5.48 7.70 2.20
N VAL A 11 5.47 8.81 1.44
CA VAL A 11 4.98 8.83 0.05
C VAL A 11 5.84 7.97 -0.87
N ASP A 12 7.16 8.07 -0.75
CA ASP A 12 8.10 7.30 -1.57
C ASP A 12 7.93 5.80 -1.32
N LYS A 13 7.74 5.38 -0.06
CA LYS A 13 7.45 3.98 0.31
C LYS A 13 6.12 3.50 -0.26
N ALA A 14 5.05 4.29 -0.12
CA ALA A 14 3.75 3.94 -0.69
C ALA A 14 3.84 3.80 -2.22
N HIS A 15 4.60 4.68 -2.86
CA HIS A 15 4.80 4.65 -4.30
C HIS A 15 5.59 3.41 -4.76
N GLU A 16 6.62 2.99 -4.03
CA GLU A 16 7.36 1.75 -4.32
C GLU A 16 6.46 0.50 -4.22
N VAL A 17 5.67 0.40 -3.16
CA VAL A 17 4.71 -0.71 -2.97
C VAL A 17 3.71 -0.74 -4.12
N GLN A 18 3.14 0.42 -4.48
CA GLN A 18 2.20 0.55 -5.58
C GLN A 18 2.82 0.16 -6.93
N LYS A 19 4.04 0.64 -7.25
CA LYS A 19 4.74 0.31 -8.51
C LYS A 19 5.00 -1.17 -8.64
N LYS A 20 5.49 -1.81 -7.57
CA LYS A 20 5.77 -3.24 -7.57
C LYS A 20 4.50 -4.06 -7.82
N ALA A 21 3.42 -3.75 -7.11
CA ALA A 21 2.13 -4.42 -7.28
C ALA A 21 1.53 -4.16 -8.68
N ALA A 22 1.67 -2.94 -9.22
CA ALA A 22 1.23 -2.58 -10.56
C ALA A 22 1.92 -3.43 -11.63
N ILE A 23 3.25 -3.56 -11.55
CA ILE A 23 4.03 -4.37 -12.51
C ILE A 23 3.61 -5.84 -12.44
N GLU A 24 3.50 -6.39 -11.23
CA GLU A 24 3.07 -7.77 -11.03
C GLU A 24 1.66 -8.01 -11.58
N GLY A 25 0.73 -7.10 -11.29
CA GLY A 25 -0.63 -7.10 -11.82
C GLY A 25 -0.68 -7.02 -13.35
N ALA A 26 0.15 -6.15 -13.94
CA ALA A 26 0.26 -6.01 -15.38
C ALA A 26 0.72 -7.30 -16.05
N LEU A 27 1.75 -7.95 -15.49
CA LEU A 27 2.27 -9.22 -16.00
C LEU A 27 1.23 -10.35 -15.91
N ARG A 28 0.53 -10.44 -14.77
CA ARG A 28 -0.57 -11.42 -14.58
C ARG A 28 -1.70 -11.16 -15.56
N GLY A 29 -2.13 -9.90 -15.70
CA GLY A 29 -3.16 -9.48 -16.66
C GLY A 29 -2.77 -9.79 -18.11
N ALA A 30 -1.54 -9.48 -18.51
CA ALA A 30 -1.00 -9.79 -19.82
C ALA A 30 -1.02 -11.30 -20.11
N GLY A 31 -0.58 -12.12 -19.14
CA GLY A 31 -0.61 -13.58 -19.23
C GLY A 31 -2.01 -14.13 -19.41
N ILE A 32 -2.99 -13.63 -18.63
CA ILE A 32 -4.41 -14.00 -18.78
C ILE A 32 -4.94 -13.60 -20.15
N GLY A 33 -4.70 -12.35 -20.58
CA GLY A 33 -5.14 -11.84 -21.87
C GLY A 33 -4.56 -12.62 -23.05
N LEU A 34 -3.26 -12.96 -22.99
CA LEU A 34 -2.59 -13.82 -23.97
C LEU A 34 -3.20 -15.22 -24.00
N GLY A 35 -3.36 -15.85 -22.84
CA GLY A 35 -3.95 -17.19 -22.72
C GLY A 35 -5.36 -17.25 -23.30
N LEU A 36 -6.22 -16.31 -22.93
CA LEU A 36 -7.59 -16.20 -23.44
C LEU A 36 -7.61 -15.95 -24.95
N THR A 37 -6.73 -15.08 -25.45
CA THR A 37 -6.63 -14.79 -26.88
C THR A 37 -6.21 -16.04 -27.68
N ILE A 38 -5.23 -16.81 -27.19
CA ILE A 38 -4.78 -18.05 -27.82
C ILE A 38 -5.91 -19.09 -27.83
N ILE A 39 -6.54 -19.34 -26.68
CA ILE A 39 -7.65 -20.29 -26.57
C ILE A 39 -8.78 -19.91 -27.54
N THR A 40 -9.19 -18.65 -27.53
CA THR A 40 -10.29 -18.16 -28.39
C THR A 40 -9.93 -18.24 -29.87
N HIS A 41 -8.66 -18.02 -30.24
CA HIS A 41 -8.18 -18.14 -31.62
C HIS A 41 -8.36 -19.55 -32.20
N TYR A 42 -8.13 -20.58 -31.38
CA TYR A 42 -8.30 -21.97 -31.79
C TYR A 42 -9.74 -22.46 -31.65
N ALA A 43 -10.46 -22.03 -30.62
CA ALA A 43 -11.83 -22.46 -30.34
C ALA A 43 -12.87 -21.83 -31.29
N TRP A 44 -12.70 -20.58 -31.73
CA TRP A 44 -13.73 -19.86 -32.50
C TRP A 44 -13.26 -19.41 -33.89
N PRO A 45 -13.85 -19.91 -35.00
CA PRO A 45 -13.48 -19.50 -36.36
C PRO A 45 -13.70 -18.01 -36.69
N LEU A 46 -14.71 -17.33 -36.11
CA LEU A 46 -14.91 -15.89 -36.29
C LEU A 46 -13.78 -15.06 -35.66
N PHE A 47 -13.34 -15.42 -34.45
CA PHE A 47 -12.22 -14.75 -33.79
C PHE A 47 -10.87 -15.02 -34.47
N ARG A 48 -10.73 -16.20 -35.09
CA ARG A 48 -9.55 -16.54 -35.90
C ARG A 48 -9.33 -15.54 -37.04
N ARG A 49 -10.42 -15.12 -37.69
CA ARG A 49 -10.43 -14.16 -38.82
C ARG A 49 -10.17 -12.71 -38.40
N GLN A 50 -10.17 -12.40 -37.10
CA GLN A 50 -9.89 -11.03 -36.61
C GLN A 50 -8.40 -10.68 -36.73
N THR A 51 -8.14 -9.38 -36.91
CA THR A 51 -6.79 -8.83 -37.10
C THR A 51 -5.91 -9.02 -35.87
N LEU A 52 -4.59 -9.05 -36.08
CA LEU A 52 -3.62 -9.10 -34.99
C LEU A 52 -3.71 -7.87 -34.09
N SER A 53 -3.94 -6.69 -34.67
CA SER A 53 -4.09 -5.44 -33.92
C SER A 53 -5.25 -5.49 -32.94
N PHE A 54 -6.39 -6.06 -33.34
CA PHE A 54 -7.54 -6.23 -32.44
C PHE A 54 -7.22 -7.16 -31.25
N LYS A 55 -6.49 -8.24 -31.50
CA LYS A 55 -6.06 -9.18 -30.44
C LYS A 55 -5.07 -8.53 -29.48
N ALA A 56 -4.10 -7.79 -30.00
CA ALA A 56 -3.16 -7.02 -29.19
C ALA A 56 -3.89 -5.96 -28.33
N PHE A 57 -4.90 -5.30 -28.90
CA PHE A 57 -5.75 -4.37 -28.15
C PHE A 57 -6.45 -5.06 -26.97
N LEU A 58 -7.05 -6.23 -27.18
CA LEU A 58 -7.66 -7.00 -26.09
C LEU A 58 -6.65 -7.36 -24.99
N ILE A 59 -5.48 -7.88 -25.38
CA ILE A 59 -4.40 -8.20 -24.43
C ILE A 59 -4.00 -6.96 -23.62
N SER A 60 -3.85 -5.80 -24.28
CA SER A 60 -3.52 -4.54 -23.60
C SER A 60 -4.60 -4.12 -22.58
N GLY A 61 -5.88 -4.36 -22.87
CA GLY A 61 -6.97 -4.13 -21.93
C GLY A 61 -6.84 -4.96 -20.66
N PHE A 62 -6.50 -6.26 -20.79
CA PHE A 62 -6.22 -7.12 -19.64
C PHE A 62 -4.98 -6.67 -18.86
N THR A 63 -3.90 -6.30 -19.56
CA THR A 63 -2.67 -5.79 -18.94
C THR A 63 -2.94 -4.52 -18.13
N ILE A 64 -3.61 -3.54 -18.71
CA ILE A 64 -3.93 -2.26 -18.05
C ILE A 64 -4.86 -2.51 -16.86
N SER A 65 -5.87 -3.36 -17.00
CA SER A 65 -6.78 -3.70 -15.90
C SER A 65 -6.01 -4.35 -14.74
N GLY A 66 -5.16 -5.34 -15.03
CA GLY A 66 -4.33 -6.00 -14.02
C GLY A 66 -3.39 -5.03 -13.30
N LEU A 67 -2.79 -4.10 -14.04
CA LEU A 67 -1.95 -3.03 -13.52
C LEU A 67 -2.71 -2.16 -12.51
N VAL A 68 -3.86 -1.61 -12.92
CA VAL A 68 -4.64 -0.65 -12.13
C VAL A 68 -5.18 -1.29 -10.86
N PHE A 69 -5.87 -2.43 -10.97
CA PHE A 69 -6.47 -3.09 -9.79
C PHE A 69 -5.43 -3.55 -8.77
N SER A 70 -4.26 -4.01 -9.22
CA SER A 70 -3.20 -4.43 -8.30
C SER A 70 -2.53 -3.23 -7.63
N ALA A 71 -2.35 -2.12 -8.37
CA ALA A 71 -1.83 -0.88 -7.81
C ALA A 71 -2.77 -0.31 -6.73
N GLU A 72 -4.07 -0.21 -7.03
CA GLU A 72 -5.08 0.28 -6.09
C GLU A 72 -5.21 -0.64 -4.86
N GLY A 73 -5.26 -1.95 -5.08
CA GLY A 73 -5.33 -2.93 -3.99
C GLY A 73 -4.16 -2.81 -3.02
N ALA A 74 -2.93 -2.68 -3.53
CA ALA A 74 -1.74 -2.54 -2.70
C ALA A 74 -1.70 -1.20 -1.93
N LEU A 75 -2.18 -0.11 -2.54
CA LEU A 75 -2.28 1.18 -1.85
C LEU A 75 -3.32 1.12 -0.71
N LEU A 76 -4.49 0.54 -0.97
CA LEU A 76 -5.55 0.36 0.03
C LEU A 76 -5.09 -0.53 1.19
N GLU A 77 -4.37 -1.61 0.89
CA GLU A 77 -3.80 -2.50 1.92
C GLU A 77 -2.75 -1.75 2.76
N HIS A 78 -1.86 -1.00 2.13
CA HIS A 78 -0.86 -0.18 2.82
C HIS A 78 -1.53 0.83 3.76
N GLU A 79 -2.55 1.55 3.29
CA GLU A 79 -3.32 2.47 4.13
C GLU A 79 -4.06 1.75 5.26
N ALA A 80 -4.65 0.58 5.00
CA ALA A 80 -5.38 -0.19 6.00
C ALA A 80 -4.45 -0.66 7.13
N ILE A 81 -3.24 -1.10 6.79
CA ILE A 81 -2.22 -1.47 7.78
C ILE A 81 -1.83 -0.24 8.61
N ARG A 82 -1.53 0.89 7.97
CA ARG A 82 -1.18 2.15 8.66
C ARG A 82 -2.28 2.61 9.61
N ARG A 83 -3.55 2.59 9.18
CA ARG A 83 -4.69 2.93 10.03
C ARG A 83 -4.83 1.98 11.22
N ARG A 84 -4.56 0.69 11.05
CA ARG A 84 -4.57 -0.29 12.15
C ARG A 84 -3.47 -0.01 13.17
N GLU A 85 -2.24 0.24 12.70
CA GLU A 85 -1.10 0.60 13.56
C GLU A 85 -1.38 1.87 14.37
N GLU A 86 -1.87 2.92 13.70
CA GLU A 86 -2.23 4.18 14.36
C GLU A 86 -3.33 3.99 15.42
N ASN A 87 -4.34 3.15 15.12
CA ASN A 87 -5.42 2.86 16.07
C ASN A 87 -4.94 2.09 17.29
N ILE A 88 -3.99 1.16 17.13
CA ILE A 88 -3.37 0.43 18.25
C ILE A 88 -2.63 1.42 19.16
N ILE A 89 -1.79 2.28 18.58
CA ILE A 89 -1.03 3.30 19.34
C ILE A 89 -1.99 4.27 20.05
N ARG A 90 -3.04 4.72 19.37
CA ARG A 90 -4.07 5.60 19.99
C ARG A 90 -4.78 4.90 21.14
N ARG A 91 -5.05 3.60 21.04
CA ARG A 91 -5.66 2.82 22.11
C ARG A 91 -4.73 2.69 23.32
N GLU A 92 -3.45 2.41 23.09
CA GLU A 92 -2.44 2.36 24.15
C GLU A 92 -2.29 3.71 24.85
N ALA A 93 -2.18 4.79 24.09
CA ALA A 93 -2.09 6.15 24.63
C ALA A 93 -3.31 6.48 25.51
N ARG A 94 -4.53 6.16 25.04
CA ARG A 94 -5.76 6.38 25.82
C ARG A 94 -5.77 5.58 27.12
N LEU A 95 -5.30 4.33 27.11
CA LEU A 95 -5.24 3.49 28.30
C LEU A 95 -4.21 4.03 29.31
N ASP A 96 -3.04 4.44 28.87
CA ASP A 96 -2.00 4.97 29.75
C ASP A 96 -2.37 6.35 30.31
N LEU A 97 -2.98 7.22 29.50
CA LEU A 97 -3.52 8.50 29.95
C LEU A 97 -4.64 8.29 30.98
N ALA A 98 -5.56 7.35 30.74
CA ALA A 98 -6.63 7.03 31.68
C ALA A 98 -6.09 6.52 33.02
N ARG A 99 -5.02 5.70 33.02
CA ARG A 99 -4.33 5.25 34.25
C ARG A 99 -3.75 6.42 35.05
N ARG A 100 -3.37 7.51 34.38
CA ARG A 100 -2.85 8.74 35.00
C ARG A 100 -3.98 9.72 35.37
N GLY A 101 -5.25 9.36 35.20
CA GLY A 101 -6.40 10.23 35.44
C GLY A 101 -6.58 11.33 34.39
N LEU A 102 -5.91 11.21 33.23
CA LEU A 102 -5.96 12.19 32.15
C LEU A 102 -6.95 11.76 31.06
N VAL A 103 -7.61 12.74 30.44
CA VAL A 103 -8.51 12.50 29.29
C VAL A 103 -7.69 12.36 28.01
N GLY A 104 -7.94 11.28 27.25
CA GLY A 104 -7.27 10.98 25.99
C GLY A 104 -7.65 11.89 24.83
N THR A 105 -7.42 13.19 24.97
CA THR A 105 -7.57 14.20 23.91
C THR A 105 -6.41 14.11 22.91
N GLU A 106 -6.58 14.61 21.69
CA GLU A 106 -5.51 14.58 20.67
C GLU A 106 -4.23 15.31 21.14
N THR A 107 -4.37 16.37 21.94
CA THR A 107 -3.23 17.10 22.52
C THR A 107 -2.47 16.24 23.53
N GLU A 108 -3.17 15.53 24.42
CA GLU A 108 -2.52 14.65 25.40
C GLU A 108 -1.92 13.40 24.76
N ILE A 109 -2.57 12.83 23.73
CA ILE A 109 -2.00 11.73 22.93
C ILE A 109 -0.71 12.18 22.24
N THR A 110 -0.67 13.41 21.73
CA THR A 110 0.54 13.97 21.11
C THR A 110 1.67 14.13 22.14
N LYS A 111 1.38 14.69 23.32
CA LYS A 111 2.35 14.82 24.42
C LYS A 111 2.87 13.45 24.89
N TRP A 112 1.97 12.48 25.00
CA TRP A 112 2.31 11.10 25.35
C TRP A 112 3.27 10.49 24.32
N ARG A 113 3.00 10.68 23.01
CA ARG A 113 3.86 10.17 21.94
C ARG A 113 5.25 10.81 21.99
N THR A 114 5.34 12.13 22.16
CA THR A 114 6.65 12.81 22.27
C THR A 114 7.42 12.36 23.50
N ALA A 115 6.76 12.18 24.64
CA ALA A 115 7.40 11.70 25.86
C ALA A 115 7.92 10.27 25.72
N LYS A 116 7.17 9.40 25.03
CA LYS A 116 7.60 8.02 24.74
C LYS A 116 8.78 7.97 23.78
N GLU A 117 8.76 8.75 22.69
CA GLU A 117 9.89 8.83 21.76
C GLU A 117 11.17 9.34 22.46
N GLN A 118 11.04 10.27 23.41
CA GLN A 118 12.17 10.80 24.16
C GLN A 118 12.76 9.77 25.15
N GLN A 119 11.89 9.06 25.89
CA GLN A 119 12.31 7.96 26.78
C GLN A 119 13.02 6.83 26.01
N GLU A 120 12.57 6.51 24.80
CA GLU A 120 13.20 5.47 23.97
C GLU A 120 14.60 5.89 23.50
N ARG A 121 14.79 7.17 23.16
CA ARG A 121 16.12 7.70 22.80
C ARG A 121 17.08 7.72 23.99
N GLU A 122 16.60 8.10 25.17
CA GLU A 122 17.39 8.12 26.40
C GLU A 122 17.87 6.71 26.76
N ARG A 123 16.97 5.71 26.72
CA ARG A 123 17.34 4.29 26.93
C ARG A 123 18.37 3.79 25.92
N GLN A 124 18.22 4.15 24.65
CA GLN A 124 19.19 3.77 23.61
C GLN A 124 20.57 4.42 23.82
N SER A 125 20.62 5.63 24.39
CA SER A 125 21.89 6.30 24.72
C SER A 125 22.57 5.71 25.96
N GLU A 126 21.79 5.26 26.95
CA GLU A 126 22.28 4.57 28.14
C GLU A 126 22.78 3.16 27.84
N GLU A 127 22.11 2.42 26.95
CA GLU A 127 22.54 1.07 26.53
C GLU A 127 23.77 1.08 25.60
N SER A 128 24.08 2.23 24.98
CA SER A 128 25.22 2.40 24.08
C SER A 128 26.47 3.03 24.75
N SER A 129 26.39 3.33 26.06
CA SER A 129 27.49 3.90 26.87
C SER A 129 28.11 2.84 27.79
#